data_AF-A0A644YDP4-F1
#
_entry.id   AF-A0A644YDP4-F1
#
_cell.length_a   1.000
_cell.length_b   1.000
_cell.length_c   1.000
_cell.angle_alpha   90.00
_cell.angle_beta   90.00
_cell.angle_gamma   90.00
#
_symmetry.space_group_name_H-M   'P 1'
#
loop_
_entity.id
_entity.type
_entity.pdbx_description
1 polymer ?
#
loop_
_entity_poly.entity_id
_entity_poly.type
_entity_poly.pdbx_seq_one_letter_code
_entity_poly.pdbx_strand_id
1 'polypeptide(L)'
;MKRQNLGDLNGYLFEQLERLNEPDMSEAELRLEFERSVRVEGVASEIVKVGRLALDAQKAMSSMSDVINPTLPPMLEADTADTIN
;
A
#
# COMPACT_ATOMS: atom_id res chain seq x y z
N MET A 1 -7.13 -12.78 -8.63
CA MET A 1 -6.32 -12.49 -7.41
C MET A 1 -7.02 -11.37 -6.67
N LYS A 2 -7.23 -11.46 -5.35
CA LYS A 2 -7.99 -10.44 -4.60
C LYS A 2 -7.16 -9.15 -4.52
N ARG A 3 -7.71 -8.03 -5.00
CA ARG A 3 -7.06 -6.72 -4.92
C ARG A 3 -7.09 -6.25 -3.46
N GLN A 4 -5.92 -6.01 -2.87
CA GLN A 4 -5.79 -5.48 -1.52
C GLN A 4 -5.61 -3.95 -1.56
N ASN A 5 -5.98 -3.28 -0.47
CA ASN A 5 -5.92 -1.81 -0.34
C ASN A 5 -5.03 -1.37 0.84
N LEU A 6 -4.81 -0.05 0.99
CA LEU A 6 -3.98 0.50 2.07
C LEU A 6 -4.56 0.25 3.48
N GLY A 7 -5.87 0.05 3.61
CA GLY A 7 -6.50 -0.38 4.86
C GLY A 7 -6.15 -1.82 5.23
N ASP A 8 -6.09 -2.73 4.26
CA ASP A 8 -5.62 -4.11 4.48
C ASP A 8 -4.15 -4.10 4.95
N LEU A 9 -3.30 -3.29 4.30
CA LEU A 9 -1.91 -3.11 4.73
C LEU A 9 -1.82 -2.63 6.18
N ASN A 10 -2.62 -1.63 6.56
CA ASN A 10 -2.64 -1.12 7.93
C ASN A 10 -3.02 -2.22 8.93
N GLY A 11 -4.03 -3.04 8.61
CA GLY A 11 -4.39 -4.21 9.41
C GLY A 11 -3.23 -5.18 9.61
N TYR A 12 -2.51 -5.53 8.54
CA TYR A 12 -1.35 -6.42 8.63
C TYR A 12 -0.21 -5.84 9.49
N LEU A 13 0.02 -4.53 9.43
CA LEU A 13 1.03 -3.87 10.26
C LEU A 13 0.67 -3.94 11.75
N PHE A 14 -0.61 -3.76 12.10
CA PHE A 14 -1.06 -3.96 13.47
C PHE A 14 -0.94 -5.42 13.92
N GLU A 15 -1.25 -6.39 13.05
CA GLU A 15 -1.06 -7.80 13.37
C GLU A 15 0.42 -8.13 13.66
N GLN A 16 1.36 -7.59 12.88
CA GLN A 16 2.79 -7.76 13.17
C GLN A 16 3.20 -7.11 14.50
N LEU A 17 2.61 -5.95 14.83
CA LEU A 17 2.86 -5.30 16.11
C LEU A 17 2.33 -6.13 17.29
N GLU A 18 1.16 -6.76 17.15
CA GLU A 18 0.64 -7.67 18.17
C GLU A 18 1.54 -8.89 18.36
N ARG A 19 2.00 -9.51 17.26
CA ARG A 19 2.94 -10.65 17.30
C ARG A 19 4.25 -10.31 18.00
N LEU A 20 4.82 -9.14 17.73
CA LEU A 20 6.04 -8.68 18.41
C LEU A 20 5.86 -8.45 19.92
N ASN A 21 4.63 -8.20 20.36
CA ASN A 21 4.30 -7.95 21.77
C ASN A 21 3.82 -9.21 22.50
N GLU A 22 3.81 -10.37 21.84
CA GLU A 22 3.32 -11.61 22.44
C GLU A 22 4.18 -11.98 23.67
N PRO A 23 3.57 -12.04 24.87
CA PRO A 23 4.28 -12.51 26.05
C PRO A 23 4.62 -14.00 25.87
N ASP A 24 5.76 -14.42 26.41
CA ASP A 24 6.24 -15.82 26.41
C ASP A 24 6.92 -16.30 25.12
N MET A 25 7.26 -15.41 24.19
CA MET A 25 8.18 -15.76 23.09
C MET A 25 9.59 -16.09 23.60
N SER A 26 10.18 -17.16 23.07
CA SER A 26 11.60 -17.45 23.28
C SER A 26 12.47 -16.41 22.56
N GLU A 27 13.74 -16.28 22.98
CA GLU A 27 14.70 -15.39 22.32
C GLU A 27 14.86 -15.69 20.81
N ALA A 28 14.81 -16.97 20.44
CA ALA A 28 14.91 -17.39 19.05
C ALA A 28 13.68 -16.96 18.22
N GLU A 29 12.48 -17.09 18.79
CA GLU A 29 11.23 -16.65 18.16
C GLU A 29 11.18 -15.14 18.07
N LEU A 30 11.60 -14.42 19.12
CA LEU A 30 11.62 -12.97 19.13
C LEU A 30 12.54 -12.42 18.04
N ARG A 31 13.72 -13.04 17.87
CA ARG A 31 14.64 -12.68 16.78
C ARG A 31 14.00 -12.93 15.40
N LEU A 32 13.29 -14.04 15.24
CA LEU A 32 12.61 -14.36 13.99
C LEU A 32 11.50 -13.34 13.66
N GLU A 33 10.67 -12.99 14.63
CA GLU A 33 9.60 -11.99 14.42
C GLU A 33 10.15 -10.58 14.23
N PHE A 34 11.28 -10.24 14.87
CA PHE A 34 11.99 -9.01 14.58
C PHE A 34 12.45 -8.94 13.12
N GLU A 35 13.11 -9.99 12.62
CA GLU A 35 13.54 -10.05 11.21
C GLU A 35 12.35 -10.00 10.24
N ARG A 36 11.24 -10.68 10.56
CA ARG A 36 10.00 -10.59 9.79
C ARG A 36 9.45 -9.16 9.77
N SER A 37 9.41 -8.50 10.92
CA SER A 37 8.88 -7.15 11.06
C SER A 37 9.65 -6.14 10.22
N VAL A 38 10.99 -6.23 10.18
CA VAL A 38 11.82 -5.38 9.29
C VAL A 38 11.49 -5.62 7.82
N ARG A 39 11.29 -6.87 7.41
CA ARG A 39 10.93 -7.18 6.02
C ARG A 39 9.54 -6.69 5.66
N VAL A 40 8.57 -6.83 6.57
CA VAL A 40 7.21 -6.33 6.39
C VAL A 40 7.19 -4.81 6.30
N GLU A 41 7.96 -4.12 7.15
CA GLU A 41 8.13 -2.66 7.10
C GLU A 41 8.66 -2.21 5.72
N GLY A 42 9.68 -2.88 5.19
CA GLY A 42 10.23 -2.57 3.87
C GLY A 42 9.19 -2.73 2.75
N VAL A 43 8.42 -3.82 2.75
CA VAL A 43 7.36 -4.04 1.76
C VAL A 43 6.23 -3.01 1.90
N ALA A 44 5.84 -2.70 3.13
CA ALA A 44 4.82 -1.69 3.43
C ALA A 44 5.23 -0.30 2.93
N SER A 45 6.50 0.07 3.11
CA SER A 45 7.07 1.32 2.62
C SER A 45 6.94 1.45 1.10
N GLU A 46 7.25 0.39 0.34
CA GLU A 46 7.06 0.38 -1.12
C GLU A 46 5.60 0.51 -1.54
N ILE A 47 4.67 -0.17 -0.84
CA ILE A 47 3.23 -0.05 -1.11
C ILE A 47 2.75 1.40 -0.88
N VAL A 48 3.19 2.04 0.21
CA VAL A 48 2.86 3.44 0.50
C VAL A 48 3.43 4.38 -0.56
N LYS A 49 4.65 4.15 -1.05
CA LYS A 49 5.23 4.93 -2.16
C LYS A 49 4.37 4.83 -3.43
N VAL A 50 3.89 3.64 -3.77
CA VAL A 50 2.97 3.44 -4.90
C VAL A 50 1.65 4.18 -4.66
N GLY A 51 1.09 4.10 -3.45
CA GLY A 51 -0.13 4.84 -3.09
C GLY A 51 0.05 6.36 -3.21
N ARG A 52 1.21 6.89 -2.79
CA ARG A 52 1.55 8.31 -2.93
C ARG A 52 1.70 8.72 -4.40
N LEU A 53 2.34 7.90 -5.22
CA LEU A 53 2.45 8.14 -6.66
C LEU A 53 1.07 8.24 -7.33
N ALA A 54 0.16 7.32 -7.00
CA ALA A 54 -1.22 7.36 -7.51
C ALA A 54 -1.98 8.61 -7.05
N LEU A 55 -1.82 9.01 -5.78
CA LEU A 55 -2.42 10.24 -5.25
C LEU A 55 -1.86 11.49 -5.94
N ASP A 56 -0.55 11.56 -6.16
CA ASP A 56 0.10 12.68 -6.81
C ASP A 56 -0.33 12.79 -8.29
N ALA A 57 -0.50 11.65 -8.98
CA ALA A 57 -1.06 11.62 -10.32
C ALA A 57 -2.51 12.17 -10.36
N GLN A 58 -3.36 11.75 -9.42
CA GLN A 58 -4.74 12.27 -9.31
C GLN A 58 -4.76 13.78 -9.04
N LYS A 59 -3.90 14.29 -8.16
CA LYS A 59 -3.76 15.72 -7.90
C LYS A 59 -3.29 16.49 -9.14
N ALA A 60 -2.32 15.95 -9.87
CA ALA A 60 -1.82 16.54 -11.10
C ALA A 60 -2.93 16.64 -12.16
N MET A 61 -3.73 15.58 -12.35
CA MET A 61 -4.88 15.61 -13.25
C MET A 61 -5.96 16.61 -12.81
N SER A 62 -6.29 16.66 -11.53
CA SER A 62 -7.27 17.63 -11.01
C SER A 62 -6.81 19.07 -11.16
N SER A 63 -5.49 19.31 -11.21
CA SER A 63 -4.89 20.62 -11.46
C SER A 63 -4.83 20.95 -12.95
N MET A 64 -4.94 19.95 -13.83
CA MET A 64 -5.01 20.08 -15.29
C MET A 64 -6.45 20.26 -15.78
N SER A 65 -7.32 20.88 -14.99
CA SER A 65 -8.75 21.07 -15.29
C SER A 65 -9.07 21.78 -16.63
N ASP A 66 -8.07 22.31 -17.34
CA ASP A 66 -8.17 22.85 -18.71
C ASP A 66 -7.79 21.84 -19.83
N VAL A 67 -7.34 20.62 -19.51
CA VAL A 67 -6.91 19.61 -20.48
C VAL A 67 -7.99 18.53 -20.65
N ILE A 68 -8.68 18.57 -21.79
CA ILE A 68 -9.58 17.51 -22.25
C ILE A 68 -8.73 16.26 -22.58
N ASN A 69 -8.91 15.17 -21.83
CA ASN A 69 -8.29 13.84 -22.02
C ASN A 69 -6.75 13.75 -21.88
N PRO A 70 -6.19 13.90 -20.66
CA PRO A 70 -4.82 13.50 -20.39
C PRO A 70 -4.67 11.97 -20.49
N THR A 71 -3.83 11.50 -21.41
CA THR A 71 -3.47 10.08 -21.55
C THR A 71 -2.43 9.74 -20.47
N LEU A 72 -2.78 8.88 -19.51
CA LEU A 72 -1.88 8.45 -18.44
C LEU A 72 -1.01 7.28 -18.88
N PRO A 73 0.19 7.11 -18.30
CA PRO A 73 0.97 5.88 -18.45
C PRO A 73 0.20 4.65 -17.94
N PRO A 74 0.39 3.44 -18.49
CA PRO A 74 -0.37 2.24 -18.13
C PRO A 74 -0.39 1.86 -16.64
N MET A 75 0.62 2.28 -15.88
CA MET A 75 0.67 2.10 -14.42
C MET A 75 -0.26 3.03 -13.62
N LEU A 76 -0.75 4.10 -14.25
CA LEU A 76 -1.57 5.16 -13.67
C LEU A 76 -2.94 5.27 -14.35
N GLU A 77 -3.20 4.45 -15.37
CA GLU A 77 -4.51 4.31 -15.96
C GLU A 77 -5.48 3.80 -14.88
N ALA A 78 -6.44 4.64 -14.49
CA ALA A 78 -7.63 4.14 -13.82
C ALA A 78 -8.34 3.24 -14.83
N ASP A 79 -8.62 2.00 -14.46
CA ASP A 79 -9.51 1.13 -15.22
C ASP A 79 -10.89 1.77 -15.22
N THR A 80 -11.15 2.64 -16.21
CA THR A 80 -12.40 3.39 -16.36
C THR A 80 -13.50 2.55 -16.97
N ALA A 81 -13.36 1.21 -16.99
CA ALA A 81 -14.33 0.30 -17.59
C ALA A 81 -15.66 0.18 -16.83
N ASP A 82 -15.77 0.64 -15.58
CA ASP A 82 -16.96 0.41 -14.74
C ASP A 82 -17.74 1.68 -14.34
N THR A 83 -17.74 2.74 -15.15
CA THR A 83 -18.65 3.88 -14.91
C THR A 83 -19.38 4.34 -16.16
N ILE A 84 -20.14 3.45 -16.79
CA ILE A 84 -21.40 3.79 -17.48
C ILE A 84 -22.26 2.53 -17.68
N ASN A 85 -23.21 2.31 -16.77
CA ASN A 85 -24.60 1.90 -17.03
C ASN A 85 -25.44 2.18 -15.79
#